data_AF-K1UKN1-F1
#
_entry.id   AF-K1UKN1-F1
#
_cell.length_a   1.000
_cell.length_b   1.000
_cell.length_c   1.000
_cell.angle_alpha   90.00
_cell.angle_beta   90.00
_cell.angle_gamma   90.00
#
_symmetry.space_group_name_H-M   'P 1'
#
loop_
_entity.id
_entity.type
_entity.pdbx_description
1 polymer ?
#
loop_
_entity_poly.entity_id
_entity_poly.type
_entity_poly.pdbx_seq_one_letter_code
_entity_poly.pdbx_strand_id
1 'polypeptide(L)'
;MIRDPETAPVIRKIYDMALDGWGCMRIAKQLMDDKVPITRVKSNTECDVNYYSWGSARISHILRNPFYKGAHLVCRTHQKGIRSNTYDIIPREDWEIIEDCHEAIISPEEWEQVQEIIDRRPPL
;
A
#
# COMPACT_ATOMS: atom_id res chain seq x y z
N MET A 1 15.88 -2.68 3.22
CA MET A 1 15.73 -2.21 4.62
C MET A 1 14.73 -1.06 4.62
N ILE A 2 13.45 -1.34 4.82
CA ILE A 2 12.43 -0.30 5.04
C ILE A 2 12.05 -0.39 6.51
N ARG A 3 12.87 0.26 7.33
CA ARG A 3 12.46 0.69 8.66
C ARG A 3 12.21 2.18 8.49
N ASP A 4 11.04 2.54 7.97
CA ASP A 4 10.55 3.92 8.08
C ASP A 4 9.78 3.96 9.43
N PRO A 5 10.45 4.22 10.58
CA PRO A 5 9.82 4.17 11.90
C PRO A 5 8.63 5.11 12.02
N GLU A 6 8.58 6.14 11.19
CA GLU A 6 7.48 7.11 11.10
C GLU A 6 6.27 6.55 10.34
N THR A 7 6.51 5.68 9.35
CA THR A 7 5.45 5.19 8.43
C THR A 7 4.82 3.90 8.94
N ALA A 8 5.62 3.00 9.50
CA ALA A 8 5.15 1.72 9.99
C ALA A 8 3.96 1.80 10.97
N PRO A 9 3.96 2.66 12.01
CA PRO A 9 2.82 2.76 12.93
C PRO A 9 1.57 3.32 12.26
N VAL A 10 1.71 4.21 11.27
CA VAL A 10 0.56 4.75 10.51
C VAL A 10 -0.10 3.65 9.69
N ILE A 11 0.70 2.83 8.99
CA ILE A 11 0.18 1.71 8.22
C ILE A 11 -0.50 0.70 9.14
N ARG A 12 0.13 0.35 10.26
CA ARG A 12 -0.47 -0.55 11.25
C ARG A 12 -1.84 -0.05 11.72
N LYS A 13 -1.92 1.22 12.10
CA LYS A 13 -3.18 1.87 12.51
C LYS A 13 -4.26 1.82 11.41
N ILE A 14 -3.88 1.98 10.14
CA ILE A 14 -4.79 1.87 8.99
C ILE A 14 -5.38 0.45 8.89
N TYR A 15 -4.55 -0.57 9.07
CA TYR A 15 -5.00 -1.97 9.05
C TYR A 15 -5.86 -2.31 10.28
N ASP A 16 -5.47 -1.86 11.48
CA ASP A 16 -6.27 -2.07 12.69
C ASP A 16 -7.69 -1.46 12.53
N MET A 17 -7.79 -0.23 12.01
CA MET A 17 -9.10 0.38 11.72
C MET A 17 -9.89 -0.40 10.65
N ALA A 18 -9.22 -0.95 9.64
CA ALA A 18 -9.88 -1.76 8.61
C ALA A 18 -10.40 -3.09 9.18
N LEU A 19 -9.64 -3.75 10.05
CA LEU A 19 -10.02 -4.96 10.79
C LEU A 19 -11.20 -4.71 11.73
N ASP A 20 -11.26 -3.53 12.35
CA ASP A 20 -12.43 -3.05 13.11
C ASP A 20 -13.67 -2.81 12.24
N GLY A 21 -13.57 -3.04 10.93
CA GLY A 21 -14.66 -2.87 9.97
C GLY A 21 -14.86 -1.43 9.53
N TRP A 22 -13.89 -0.53 9.69
CA TRP A 22 -14.04 0.83 9.18
C TRP A 22 -13.90 0.85 7.66
N GLY A 23 -14.68 1.70 6.98
CA GLY A 23 -14.58 1.87 5.53
C GLY A 23 -13.42 2.80 5.16
N CYS A 24 -12.84 2.64 3.96
CA CYS A 24 -11.71 3.43 3.49
C CYS A 24 -11.92 4.94 3.61
N MET A 25 -13.14 5.43 3.36
CA MET A 25 -13.50 6.85 3.52
C MET A 25 -13.48 7.31 4.99
N ARG A 26 -13.95 6.45 5.91
CA ARG A 26 -13.99 6.74 7.34
C ARG A 26 -12.58 6.74 7.93
N ILE A 27 -11.75 5.79 7.52
CA ILE A 27 -10.32 5.72 7.86
C ILE A 27 -9.61 6.98 7.36
N ALA A 28 -9.82 7.34 6.10
CA ALA A 28 -9.23 8.55 5.50
C ALA A 28 -9.60 9.81 6.29
N LYS A 29 -10.89 9.98 6.64
CA LYS A 29 -11.35 11.11 7.46
C LYS A 29 -10.67 11.13 8.82
N GLN A 30 -10.59 9.99 9.50
CA GLN A 30 -9.94 9.89 10.82
C GLN A 30 -8.47 10.31 10.75
N LEU A 31 -7.73 9.88 9.74
CA LEU A 31 -6.32 10.25 9.59
C LEU A 31 -6.13 11.75 9.27
N MET A 32 -7.07 12.35 8.54
CA MET A 32 -7.09 13.80 8.32
C MET A 32 -7.34 14.56 9.63
N ASP A 33 -8.32 14.11 10.42
CA ASP A 33 -8.67 14.70 11.73
C ASP A 33 -7.51 14.57 12.73
N ASP A 34 -6.84 13.41 12.74
CA ASP A 34 -5.64 13.13 13.54
C ASP A 34 -4.38 13.87 13.01
N LYS A 35 -4.48 14.57 11.87
CA LYS A 35 -3.37 15.24 11.17
C LYS A 35 -2.16 14.34 10.98
N VAL A 36 -2.40 13.10 10.54
CA VAL A 36 -1.33 12.14 10.25
C VAL A 36 -0.68 12.51 8.91
N PRO A 37 0.62 12.81 8.86
CA PRO A 37 1.29 13.19 7.63
C PRO A 37 1.47 11.98 6.71
N ILE A 38 1.44 12.22 5.40
CA ILE A 38 1.75 11.21 4.40
C ILE A 38 3.26 11.18 4.20
N THR A 39 3.91 10.19 4.80
CA THR A 39 5.38 10.10 4.91
C THR A 39 6.10 9.73 3.60
N ARG A 40 5.41 9.09 2.63
CA ARG A 40 5.95 8.84 1.28
C ARG A 40 5.40 9.84 0.26
N VAL A 41 5.84 11.09 0.34
CA VAL A 41 5.82 11.98 -0.83
C VAL A 41 7.14 11.75 -1.54
N LYS A 42 7.13 11.16 -2.75
CA LYS A 42 8.35 11.06 -3.57
C LYS A 42 8.91 12.48 -3.73
N SER A 43 10.13 12.67 -3.25
CA SER A 43 10.93 13.88 -3.43
C SER A 43 11.15 14.14 -4.92
N ASN A 44 10.25 14.89 -5.56
CA ASN A 44 10.51 15.71 -6.75
C ASN A 44 9.33 16.57 -7.21
N THR A 45 8.30 16.77 -6.39
CA THR A 45 7.26 17.76 -6.68
C THR A 45 7.07 18.61 -5.45
N GLU A 46 7.22 19.92 -5.66
CA GLU A 46 7.19 20.99 -4.67
C GLU A 46 6.08 20.78 -3.65
N CYS A 47 6.40 20.99 -2.36
CA CYS A 47 5.52 21.00 -1.18
C CYS A 47 4.03 21.01 -1.51
N ASP A 48 3.47 19.83 -1.79
CA ASP A 48 2.14 19.73 -2.36
C ASP A 48 1.10 19.85 -1.24
N VAL A 49 0.00 20.53 -1.53
CA VAL A 49 -1.12 20.92 -0.63
C VAL A 49 -1.80 19.72 0.07
N ASN A 50 -1.32 18.51 -0.20
CA ASN A 50 -1.84 17.21 0.18
C ASN A 50 -1.07 16.51 1.31
N TYR A 51 -0.22 17.21 2.06
CA TYR A 51 0.61 16.63 3.13
C TYR A 51 -0.19 15.84 4.19
N TYR A 52 -1.44 16.23 4.43
CA TYR A 52 -2.38 15.55 5.34
C TYR A 52 -3.63 15.01 4.63
N SER A 53 -3.70 15.09 3.30
CA SER A 53 -4.91 14.74 2.54
C SER A 53 -4.97 13.24 2.27
N TRP A 54 -5.68 12.53 3.15
CA TRP A 54 -5.97 11.11 2.97
C TRP A 54 -7.21 10.93 2.10
N GLY A 55 -7.05 10.30 0.94
CA GLY A 55 -8.15 9.89 0.07
C GLY A 55 -8.50 8.42 0.25
N SER A 56 -9.77 8.06 0.07
CA SER A 56 -10.24 6.66 0.11
C SER A 56 -9.48 5.75 -0.87
N ALA A 57 -9.15 6.25 -2.06
CA ALA A 57 -8.36 5.53 -3.07
C ALA A 57 -6.94 5.21 -2.57
N ARG A 58 -6.31 6.13 -1.82
CA ARG A 58 -4.98 5.91 -1.24
C ARG A 58 -5.02 4.85 -0.14
N ILE A 59 -6.04 4.91 0.73
CA ILE A 59 -6.26 3.88 1.76
C ILE A 59 -6.48 2.51 1.11
N SER A 60 -7.35 2.43 0.10
CA SER A 60 -7.59 1.19 -0.65
C SER A 60 -6.30 0.62 -1.24
N HIS A 61 -5.45 1.48 -1.83
CA HIS A 61 -4.16 1.05 -2.38
C HIS A 61 -3.19 0.54 -1.30
N ILE A 62 -3.17 1.17 -0.12
CA ILE A 62 -2.35 0.72 1.02
C ILE A 62 -2.83 -0.65 1.53
N LEU A 63 -4.14 -0.81 1.72
CA LEU A 63 -4.73 -2.03 2.22
C LEU A 63 -4.59 -3.20 1.23
N ARG A 64 -4.57 -2.93 -0.08
CA ARG A 64 -4.35 -3.96 -1.12
C ARG A 64 -2.88 -4.24 -1.42
N ASN A 65 -1.94 -3.55 -0.78
CA ASN A 65 -0.52 -3.70 -1.10
C ASN A 65 0.11 -4.88 -0.33
N PRO A 66 0.56 -5.95 -1.02
CA PRO A 66 1.17 -7.12 -0.38
C PRO A 66 2.52 -6.79 0.26
N PHE A 67 3.11 -5.63 -0.06
CA PHE A 67 4.31 -5.14 0.60
C PHE A 67 4.17 -5.12 2.12
N TYR A 68 3.01 -4.81 2.68
CA TYR A 68 2.88 -4.70 4.13
C TYR A 68 2.82 -6.05 4.86
N LYS A 69 2.47 -7.14 4.15
CA LYS A 69 2.56 -8.52 4.65
C LYS A 69 3.95 -9.16 4.48
N GLY A 70 4.98 -8.36 4.20
CA GLY A 70 6.35 -8.87 3.99
C GLY A 70 6.61 -9.43 2.60
N ALA A 71 5.66 -9.28 1.67
CA ALA A 71 5.78 -9.81 0.32
C ALA A 71 6.18 -8.72 -0.69
N HIS A 72 7.21 -8.97 -1.49
CA HIS A 72 7.64 -8.03 -2.53
C HIS A 72 7.04 -8.44 -3.88
N LEU A 73 6.32 -7.52 -4.50
CA LEU A 73 5.87 -7.66 -5.87
C LEU A 73 7.03 -7.34 -6.82
N VAL A 74 7.62 -8.37 -7.43
CA VAL A 74 8.73 -8.24 -8.39
C VAL A 74 8.25 -8.46 -9.82
N CYS A 75 9.16 -8.41 -10.79
CA CYS A 75 8.88 -8.80 -12.19
C CYS A 75 7.77 -7.96 -12.86
N ARG A 76 7.80 -6.63 -12.69
CA ARG A 76 6.82 -5.72 -13.34
C ARG A 76 7.17 -5.38 -14.80
N THR A 77 8.43 -5.58 -15.19
CA THR A 77 8.94 -5.23 -16.52
C THR A 77 10.04 -6.20 -16.94
N HIS A 78 9.96 -6.72 -18.16
CA HIS A 78 11.03 -7.50 -18.77
C HIS A 78 11.81 -6.60 -19.74
N GLN A 79 13.12 -6.48 -19.59
CA GLN A 79 13.94 -5.79 -20.58
C GLN A 79 14.20 -6.76 -21.74
N LYS A 80 13.75 -6.41 -22.95
CA LYS A 80 13.79 -7.31 -24.13
C LYS A 80 15.20 -7.65 -24.62
N GLY A 81 16.23 -6.96 -24.12
CA GLY A 81 17.63 -7.28 -24.38
C GLY A 81 18.61 -6.27 -23.78
N ILE A 82 19.84 -6.72 -23.52
CA ILE A 82 20.94 -5.96 -22.89
C ILE A 82 21.28 -4.64 -23.62
N ARG A 83 20.97 -4.53 -24.92
CA ARG A 83 21.27 -3.36 -25.77
C ARG A 83 20.06 -2.56 -26.24
N SER A 84 18.84 -2.95 -25.86
CA SER A 84 17.62 -2.27 -26.30
C SER A 84 16.93 -1.65 -25.09
N ASN A 85 16.71 -0.33 -25.12
CA ASN A 85 16.02 0.42 -24.06
C ASN A 85 14.49 0.23 -24.13
N THR A 86 14.03 -0.94 -24.57
CA THR A 86 12.64 -1.33 -24.71
C THR A 86 12.28 -2.32 -23.60
N TYR A 87 11.28 -1.93 -22.81
CA TYR A 87 10.73 -2.71 -21.71
C TYR A 87 9.35 -3.20 -22.11
N ASP A 88 9.11 -4.50 -21.99
CA ASP A 88 7.75 -5.03 -22.03
C ASP A 88 7.18 -4.98 -20.61
N ILE A 89 5.95 -4.47 -20.49
CA ILE A 89 5.20 -4.53 -19.23
C ILE A 89 4.71 -5.97 -19.07
N ILE A 90 5.12 -6.61 -17.97
CA ILE A 90 4.69 -7.98 -17.69
C ILE A 90 3.19 -7.94 -17.30
N PRO A 91 2.34 -8.81 -17.87
CA PRO A 91 0.93 -8.93 -17.50
C PRO A 91 0.77 -9.10 -15.99
N ARG A 92 -0.33 -8.57 -15.42
CA ARG A 92 -0.58 -8.66 -13.97
C ARG A 92 -0.66 -10.09 -13.44
N GLU A 93 -1.00 -11.02 -14.31
CA GLU A 93 -1.16 -12.45 -14.05
C GLU A 93 0.19 -13.14 -13.80
N ASP A 94 1.26 -12.60 -14.39
CA ASP A 94 2.64 -13.10 -14.29
C ASP A 94 3.46 -12.33 -13.24
N TRP A 95 2.80 -11.52 -12.40
CA TRP A 95 3.50 -10.84 -11.31
C TRP A 95 3.89 -11.85 -10.23
N GLU A 96 5.20 -12.09 -10.11
CA GLU A 96 5.75 -12.89 -9.03
C GLU A 96 5.71 -12.12 -7.71
N ILE A 97 5.07 -12.72 -6.71
CA ILE A 97 5.07 -12.24 -5.32
C ILE A 97 6.12 -13.07 -4.58
N ILE A 98 7.24 -12.44 -4.21
CA ILE A 98 8.23 -13.08 -3.35
C ILE A 98 7.82 -12.80 -1.91
N GLU A 99 7.38 -13.84 -1.20
CA GLU A 99 7.07 -13.75 0.23
C GLU A 99 8.35 -13.67 1.08
N ASP A 100 8.23 -13.14 2.30
CA ASP A 100 9.33 -13.03 3.28
C ASP A 100 10.57 -12.24 2.80
N CYS A 101 10.35 -11.19 2.01
CA CYS A 101 11.41 -10.31 1.54
C CYS A 101 11.85 -9.28 2.60
N HIS A 102 10.96 -8.94 3.54
CA HIS A 102 11.22 -7.99 4.62
C HIS A 102 10.24 -8.20 5.78
N GLU A 103 10.59 -7.67 6.95
CA GLU A 103 9.75 -7.72 8.14
C GLU A 103 8.36 -7.14 7.86
N ALA A 104 7.35 -8.00 8.00
CA ALA A 104 5.96 -7.66 7.75
C ALA A 104 5.44 -6.70 8.84
N ILE A 105 4.73 -5.66 8.43
CA ILE A 105 4.06 -4.72 9.37
C ILE A 105 2.78 -5.35 9.94
N ILE A 106 2.16 -6.22 9.13
CA ILE A 106 0.95 -6.97 9.42
C ILE A 106 1.19 -8.43 9.07
N SER A 107 0.51 -9.32 9.77
CA SER A 107 0.54 -10.73 9.43
C SER A 107 -0.19 -11.00 8.10
N PRO A 108 0.20 -12.05 7.35
CA PRO A 108 -0.54 -12.48 6.16
C PRO A 108 -2.02 -12.73 6.44
N GLU A 109 -2.35 -13.26 7.62
CA GLU A 109 -3.72 -13.55 8.07
C GLU A 109 -4.53 -12.25 8.26
N GLU A 110 -3.97 -11.24 8.92
CA GLU A 110 -4.60 -9.92 9.05
C GLU A 110 -4.82 -9.27 7.69
N TRP A 111 -3.86 -9.42 6.77
CA TRP A 111 -3.97 -8.87 5.42
C TRP A 111 -5.11 -9.51 4.63
N GLU A 112 -5.23 -10.85 4.70
CA GLU A 112 -6.28 -11.61 4.04
C GLU A 112 -7.67 -11.27 4.60
N GLN A 113 -7.79 -11.16 5.92
CA GLN A 113 -9.02 -10.70 6.57
C GLN A 113 -9.45 -9.31 6.08
N VAL A 114 -8.50 -8.39 5.93
CA VAL A 114 -8.79 -7.06 5.38
C VAL A 114 -9.21 -7.14 3.91
N GLN A 115 -8.59 -8.00 3.09
CA GLN A 115 -9.05 -8.18 1.71
C GLN A 115 -10.50 -8.67 1.68
N GLU A 116 -10.87 -9.64 2.51
CA GLU A 116 -12.27 -10.10 2.60
C GLU A 116 -13.22 -8.98 3.00
N ILE A 117 -12.86 -8.16 3.98
CA ILE A 117 -13.68 -7.03 4.44
C ILE A 117 -13.88 -6.01 3.31
N ILE A 118 -12.83 -5.74 2.54
CA ILE A 118 -12.86 -4.79 1.43
C ILE A 118 -13.64 -5.38 0.24
N ASP A 119 -13.43 -6.63 -0.12
CA ASP A 119 -14.09 -7.26 -1.27
C ASP A 119 -15.58 -7.54 -1.02
N ARG A 120 -15.97 -7.77 0.25
CA ARG A 120 -17.39 -7.78 0.65
C ARG A 120 -18.06 -6.42 0.52
N ARG A 121 -17.29 -5.33 0.41
CA ARG A 121 -17.81 -3.97 0.22
C ARG A 121 -17.62 -3.59 -1.25
N PRO A 122 -18.66 -3.62 -2.08
CA PRO A 122 -18.52 -3.24 -3.47
C PRO A 122 -17.97 -1.80 -3.55
N PRO A 123 -17.04 -1.51 -4.48
CA PRO A 123 -16.64 -0.13 -4.73
C PRO A 123 -17.88 0.65 -5.13
N LEU A 124 -18.14 1.78 -4.45
CA LEU A 124 -19.12 2.77 -4.88
C LEU A 124 -18.73 3.37 -6.22
#